data_AF-A0A950MXG5-F1
#
_entry.id   AF-A0A950MXG5-F1
#
_cell.length_a   1.000
_cell.length_b   1.000
_cell.length_c   1.000
_cell.angle_alpha   90.00
_cell.angle_beta   90.00
_cell.angle_gamma   90.00
#
_symmetry.space_group_name_H-M   'P 1'
#
loop_
_entity.id
_entity.type
_entity.pdbx_description
1 polymer ?
#
loop_
_entity_poly.entity_id
_entity_poly.type
_entity_poly.pdbx_seq_one_letter_code
_entity_poly.pdbx_strand_id
1 'polypeptide(L)' 'MAKRAKSAKRGRKRVAWTKAHERELKDHSRKKTPVTSIARAMKRTAGALRQKAHAMGLSLGHRR' A
#
# COMPACT_ATOMS: atom_id res chain seq x y z
N MET A 1 26.07 22.15 -14.51
CA MET A 1 24.72 21.61 -14.19
C MET A 1 24.76 20.08 -14.29
N ALA A 2 24.74 19.36 -13.16
CA ALA A 2 24.87 17.90 -13.17
C ALA A 2 23.55 17.20 -13.54
N LYS A 3 23.50 16.53 -14.69
CA LYS A 3 22.38 15.63 -15.07
C LYS A 3 22.44 14.37 -14.21
N ARG A 4 21.52 14.22 -13.24
CA ARG A 4 21.30 12.95 -12.55
C ARG A 4 20.63 11.96 -13.50
N ALA A 5 21.38 10.96 -13.97
CA ALA A 5 20.82 9.83 -14.68
C ALA A 5 19.92 9.00 -13.74
N LYS A 6 18.60 8.98 -14.00
CA LYS A 6 17.67 8.09 -13.29
C LYS A 6 17.91 6.67 -13.77
N SER A 7 18.65 5.88 -12.98
CA SER A 7 18.67 4.42 -13.12
C SER A 7 17.23 3.90 -13.01
N ALA A 8 16.70 3.36 -14.11
CA ALA A 8 15.41 2.70 -14.14
C ALA A 8 15.53 1.40 -13.33
N LYS A 9 15.20 1.47 -12.02
CA LYS A 9 15.07 0.28 -11.18
C LYS A 9 14.10 -0.67 -11.85
N ARG A 10 14.60 -1.84 -12.27
CA ARG A 10 13.85 -2.94 -12.90
C ARG A 10 12.50 -3.07 -12.19
N GLY A 11 11.43 -2.77 -12.92
CA GLY A 11 10.09 -2.60 -12.35
C GLY A 11 9.69 -3.86 -11.59
N ARG A 12 9.64 -3.80 -10.25
CA ARG A 12 9.05 -4.86 -9.45
C ARG A 12 7.64 -5.10 -10.00
N LYS A 13 7.38 -6.31 -10.52
CA LYS A 13 6.09 -6.67 -11.13
C LYS A 13 4.97 -6.19 -10.20
N ARG A 14 4.07 -5.34 -10.71
CA ARG A 14 2.92 -4.84 -9.96
C ARG A 14 2.01 -6.04 -9.72
N VAL A 15 1.95 -6.53 -8.48
CA VAL A 15 1.05 -7.62 -8.12
C VAL A 15 -0.37 -7.09 -8.12
N ALA A 16 -1.25 -7.72 -8.91
CA ALA A 16 -2.66 -7.35 -9.00
C ALA A 16 -3.34 -7.33 -7.63
N TRP A 17 -4.29 -6.42 -7.46
CA TRP A 17 -5.18 -6.41 -6.29
C TRP A 17 -6.33 -7.38 -6.55
N THR A 18 -6.54 -8.30 -5.63
CA THR A 18 -7.69 -9.21 -5.65
C THR A 18 -8.81 -8.63 -4.78
N LYS A 19 -10.05 -9.07 -5.02
CA LYS A 19 -11.21 -8.67 -4.20
C LYS A 19 -11.03 -9.05 -2.72
N ALA A 20 -10.33 -10.14 -2.42
CA ALA A 20 -9.99 -10.55 -1.06
C ALA A 20 -9.13 -9.50 -0.36
N HIS A 21 -8.08 -9.02 -1.04
CA HIS A 21 -7.22 -7.96 -0.50
C HIS A 21 -7.98 -6.65 -0.24
N GLU A 22 -8.99 -6.33 -1.06
CA GLU A 22 -9.81 -5.13 -0.84
C GLU A 22 -10.72 -5.25 0.39
N ARG A 23 -11.29 -6.45 0.64
CA ARG A 23 -12.08 -6.73 1.83
C ARG A 23 -11.22 -6.65 3.09
N GLU A 24 -10.08 -7.32 3.08
CA GLU A 24 -9.10 -7.25 4.19
C GLU A 24 -8.68 -5.80 4.47
N LEU A 25 -8.40 -5.01 3.42
CA LEU A 25 -7.99 -3.62 3.59
C LEU A 25 -9.09 -2.75 4.22
N LYS A 26 -10.37 -3.00 3.86
CA LYS A 26 -11.52 -2.33 4.46
C LYS A 26 -11.70 -2.70 5.93
N ASP A 27 -11.58 -3.98 6.27
CA ASP A 27 -11.69 -4.45 7.65
C ASP A 27 -10.57 -3.90 8.54
N HIS A 28 -9.35 -3.86 8.02
CA HIS A 28 -8.20 -3.28 8.69
C HIS A 28 -8.32 -1.76 8.89
N SER A 29 -8.95 -1.05 7.95
CA SER A 29 -9.27 0.38 8.06
C SER A 29 -10.31 0.63 9.16
N ARG A 30 -11.38 -0.18 9.22
CA ARG A 30 -12.39 -0.13 10.29
C ARG A 30 -11.78 -0.39 11.67
N LYS A 31 -10.90 -1.39 11.76
CA LYS A 31 -10.19 -1.77 12.99
C LYS A 31 -9.06 -0.82 13.39
N LYS A 32 -8.82 0.27 12.63
CA LYS A 32 -7.74 1.25 12.86
C LYS A 32 -6.34 0.60 13.01
N THR A 33 -6.11 -0.50 12.30
CA THR A 33 -4.85 -1.24 12.42
C THR A 33 -3.69 -0.48 11.77
N PRO A 34 -2.48 -0.50 12.38
CA PRO A 34 -1.33 0.20 11.84
C PRO A 34 -0.87 -0.44 10.53
N VAL A 35 -0.46 0.40 9.57
CA VAL A 35 -0.06 -0.01 8.21
C VAL A 35 1.08 -1.02 8.22
N THR A 36 1.97 -0.95 9.21
CA THR A 36 3.08 -1.90 9.40
C THR A 36 2.59 -3.31 9.68
N SER A 37 1.55 -3.48 10.49
CA SER A 37 0.94 -4.77 10.78
C SER A 37 0.21 -5.35 9.57
N ILE A 38 -0.53 -4.51 8.84
CA ILE A 38 -1.24 -4.94 7.62
C ILE A 38 -0.24 -5.34 6.52
N ALA A 39 0.86 -4.60 6.38
CA ALA A 39 1.92 -4.92 5.43
C ALA A 39 2.55 -6.30 5.70
N ARG A 40 2.75 -6.66 6.98
CA ARG A 40 3.22 -7.99 7.39
C ARG A 40 2.19 -9.08 7.11
N ALA A 41 0.92 -8.85 7.47
CA ALA A 41 -0.16 -9.81 7.30
C ALA A 41 -0.43 -10.12 5.81
N MET A 42 -0.57 -9.09 4.98
CA MET A 42 -0.88 -9.25 3.55
C MET A 42 0.35 -9.53 2.69
N LYS A 43 1.56 -9.57 3.28
CA LYS A 43 2.85 -9.65 2.57
C LYS A 43 2.99 -8.59 1.46
N ARG A 44 2.40 -7.40 1.67
CA ARG A 44 2.41 -6.27 0.73
C ARG A 44 3.26 -5.14 1.30
N THR A 45 3.75 -4.25 0.43
CA THR A 45 4.48 -3.08 0.90
C THR A 45 3.53 -2.02 1.46
N ALA A 46 3.97 -1.30 2.49
CA ALA A 46 3.19 -0.20 3.07
C ALA A 46 2.84 0.89 2.03
N GLY A 47 3.72 1.14 1.05
CA GLY A 47 3.46 2.06 -0.05
C GLY A 47 2.31 1.61 -0.96
N ALA A 48 2.24 0.32 -1.29
CA ALA A 48 1.14 -0.22 -2.09
C ALA A 48 -0.20 -0.12 -1.35
N LEU A 49 -0.21 -0.40 -0.03
CA LEU A 49 -1.40 -0.23 0.80
C LEU A 49 -1.89 1.21 0.83
N ARG A 50 -1.00 2.19 1.03
CA ARG A 50 -1.37 3.62 1.02
C ARG A 50 -1.94 4.05 -0.32
N GLN A 51 -1.33 3.62 -1.43
CA GLN A 51 -1.83 3.91 -2.77
C GLN A 51 -3.21 3.31 -3.01
N LYS A 52 -3.42 2.05 -2.61
CA LYS A 52 -4.73 1.39 -2.76
C LYS A 52 -5.79 1.99 -1.85
N ALA A 53 -5.43 2.38 -0.63
CA ALA A 53 -6.32 3.06 0.30
C ALA A 53 -6.75 4.43 -0.22
N HIS A 54 -5.80 5.23 -0.71
CA HIS A 54 -6.08 6.51 -1.36
C HIS A 54 -7.03 6.34 -2.55
N ALA A 55 -6.78 5.34 -3.41
CA ALA A 55 -7.65 5.03 -4.55
C ALA A 55 -9.06 4.60 -4.14
N MET A 56 -9.23 4.02 -2.94
CA MET A 56 -10.53 3.61 -2.40
C MET A 56 -11.15 4.66 -1.47
N GLY A 57 -10.54 5.83 -1.30
CA GLY A 57 -11.00 6.85 -0.34
C GLY A 57 -10.92 6.41 1.13
N LEU A 58 -10.17 5.34 1.42
CA LEU A 58 -9.97 4.82 2.76
C LEU A 58 -8.76 5.50 3.40
N SER A 59 -8.91 5.89 4.65
CA SER A 59 -7.78 6.32 5.46
C SER A 59 -7.18 5.08 6.15
N LEU A 60 -5.89 4.87 5.96
CA LEU A 60 -5.12 3.82 6.62
C LEU A 60 -4.02 4.45 7.48
N GLY A 61 -4.08 4.17 8.77
CA GLY A 61 -3.03 4.52 9.71
C GLY A 61 -3.25 5.79 10.54
N HIS A 62 -2.43 5.86 11.58
CA HIS A 62 -2.44 6.64 12.81
C HIS A 62 -2.27 8.17 12.69
N ARG A 63 -2.71 8.80 11.60
CA ARG A 63 -2.71 10.28 11.49
C ARG A 63 -4.13 10.78 11.19
N ARG A 64 -5.03 10.46 12.12
CA ARG A 64 -6.26 11.18 12.37
C ARG A 64 -6.33 11.42 13.87
#